data_AF-A0A432Q350-F1
#
_entry.id   AF-A0A432Q350-F1
#
_cell.length_a   1.000
_cell.length_b   1.000
_cell.length_c   1.000
_cell.angle_alpha   90.00
_cell.angle_beta   90.00
_cell.angle_gamma   90.00
#
_symmetry.space_group_name_H-M   'P 1'
#
loop_
_entity.id
_entity.type
_entity.pdbx_description
1 polymer ?
#
loop_
_entity_poly.entity_id
_entity_poly.type
_entity_poly.pdbx_seq_one_letter_code
_entity_poly.pdbx_strand_id
1 'polypeptide(L)'
;MWATPIAAPSENRKTVVIIDPPVRHEQPAVKYKAVPVNSIQVPILGEKIFQERIRASAKWLANAYHNRYTVQMMMLASEQAAPNIKRMLAQDEYAAIKDYLYILTKKTSPPTLFIFYGTYGSMEQARQARNSMPLFLRKHHPYALSINDAMKKTQD
;
A
#
# COMPACT_ATOMS: atom_id res chain seq x y z
N MET A 1 40.85 12.38 -64.07
CA MET A 1 41.86 11.32 -63.85
C MET A 1 42.31 11.43 -62.39
N TRP A 2 41.55 10.84 -61.46
CA TRP A 2 41.69 9.49 -60.90
C TRP A 2 42.98 9.29 -60.08
N ALA A 3 42.83 9.20 -58.76
CA ALA A 3 43.33 8.08 -57.94
C ALA A 3 43.00 8.33 -56.45
N THR A 4 42.12 7.51 -55.90
CA THR A 4 42.01 7.23 -54.46
C THR A 4 43.10 6.24 -54.03
N PRO A 5 43.60 6.34 -52.79
CA PRO A 5 44.20 5.21 -52.09
C PRO A 5 43.28 4.62 -51.02
N ILE A 6 43.31 3.29 -50.96
CA ILE A 6 42.56 2.38 -50.10
C ILE A 6 43.41 2.05 -48.86
N ALA A 7 42.85 2.12 -47.66
CA ALA A 7 43.17 1.22 -46.52
C ALA A 7 42.22 1.48 -45.31
N ALA A 8 41.57 0.43 -44.83
CA ALA A 8 40.99 0.28 -43.48
C ALA A 8 41.82 -0.80 -42.73
N PRO A 9 41.65 -1.14 -41.42
CA PRO A 9 40.68 -0.66 -40.43
C PRO A 9 41.23 -0.44 -38.98
N SER A 10 40.55 0.38 -38.17
CA SER A 10 40.47 0.32 -36.70
C SER A 10 39.30 1.24 -36.31
N GLU A 11 38.29 0.91 -35.51
CA GLU A 11 38.27 0.10 -34.31
C GLU A 11 36.78 -0.14 -33.93
N ASN A 12 36.44 -1.41 -33.73
CA ASN A 12 35.52 -1.93 -32.72
C ASN A 12 34.17 -1.21 -32.40
N ARG A 13 33.08 -1.93 -32.76
CA ARG A 13 31.87 -2.21 -31.95
C ARG A 13 30.86 -1.07 -31.65
N LYS A 14 29.75 -1.04 -32.41
CA LYS A 14 28.50 -1.81 -32.11
C LYS A 14 27.41 -1.53 -33.15
N THR A 15 26.90 -2.63 -33.69
CA THR A 15 25.78 -2.82 -34.60
C THR A 15 24.43 -2.48 -33.93
N VAL A 16 23.63 -1.63 -34.61
CA VAL A 16 22.20 -1.72 -35.00
C VAL A 16 21.22 -2.24 -33.91
N VAL A 17 20.06 -1.61 -33.67
CA VAL A 17 18.78 -1.84 -34.37
C VAL A 17 17.79 -0.72 -34.03
N ILE A 18 17.19 -0.13 -35.06
CA ILE A 18 15.99 0.72 -34.98
C ILE A 18 14.77 -0.21 -35.06
N ILE A 19 13.94 -0.22 -34.02
CA ILE A 19 12.50 -0.48 -34.13
C ILE A 19 11.81 0.36 -33.06
N ASP A 20 10.99 1.32 -33.49
CA ASP A 20 10.20 2.20 -32.61
C ASP A 20 9.27 1.42 -31.68
N PRO A 21 9.25 1.67 -30.36
CA PRO A 21 8.19 1.21 -29.48
C PRO A 21 7.01 2.22 -29.41
N PRO A 22 5.76 1.74 -29.24
CA PRO A 22 4.60 2.62 -29.11
C PRO A 22 4.63 3.38 -27.78
N VAL A 23 4.37 4.69 -27.89
CA VAL A 23 4.30 5.68 -26.81
C VAL A 23 3.45 5.18 -25.65
N ARG A 24 4.09 4.97 -24.49
CA ARG A 24 3.44 4.89 -23.18
C ARG A 24 4.15 5.90 -22.29
N HIS A 25 3.49 7.00 -21.97
CA HIS A 25 4.06 8.10 -21.20
C HIS A 25 4.83 7.60 -19.97
N GLU A 26 6.14 7.80 -19.99
CA GLU A 26 7.02 7.53 -18.85
C GLU A 26 6.64 8.46 -17.71
N GLN A 27 6.01 7.91 -16.66
CA GLN A 27 6.14 8.52 -15.33
C GLN A 27 7.60 8.32 -14.90
N PRO A 28 8.30 9.36 -14.42
CA PRO A 28 9.67 9.22 -13.98
C PRO A 28 9.73 8.20 -12.83
N ALA A 29 10.35 7.06 -13.10
CA ALA A 29 10.62 6.04 -12.10
C ALA A 29 11.58 6.62 -11.07
N VAL A 30 11.06 6.92 -9.88
CA VAL A 30 11.90 7.19 -8.71
C VAL A 30 12.73 5.92 -8.47
N LYS A 31 14.05 6.03 -8.67
CA LYS A 31 15.01 4.96 -8.38
C LYS A 31 15.08 4.75 -6.86
N TYR A 32 14.21 3.91 -6.32
CA TYR A 32 14.40 3.38 -4.98
C TYR A 32 15.46 2.27 -5.05
N LYS A 33 16.61 2.50 -4.41
CA LYS A 33 17.56 1.42 -4.12
C LYS A 33 16.86 0.44 -3.18
N ALA A 34 16.44 -0.70 -3.71
CA ALA A 34 15.89 -1.78 -2.90
C ALA A 34 16.99 -2.35 -1.99
N VAL A 35 16.80 -2.24 -0.69
CA VAL A 35 17.59 -2.98 0.30
C VAL A 35 17.16 -4.46 0.18
N PRO A 36 18.09 -5.43 0.13
CA PRO A 36 17.72 -6.84 0.04
C PRO A 36 17.19 -7.33 1.38
N VAL A 37 15.90 -7.10 1.64
CA VAL A 37 15.19 -7.85 2.67
C VAL A 37 15.01 -9.27 2.12
N ASN A 38 15.61 -10.24 2.80
CA ASN A 38 15.58 -11.65 2.40
C ASN A 38 14.12 -12.05 2.11
N SER A 39 13.82 -12.55 0.91
CA SER A 39 12.44 -12.69 0.38
C SER A 39 11.55 -13.63 1.20
N ILE A 40 12.13 -14.48 2.06
CA ILE A 40 11.42 -15.34 3.01
C ILE A 40 10.94 -14.56 4.26
N GLN A 41 11.60 -13.45 4.61
CA GLN A 41 11.26 -12.65 5.78
C GLN A 41 10.03 -11.75 5.56
N VAL A 42 9.76 -11.33 4.32
CA VAL A 42 8.63 -10.45 3.99
C VAL A 42 7.27 -11.11 4.31
N PRO A 43 7.01 -12.38 3.92
CA PRO A 43 5.79 -13.08 4.32
C PRO A 43 5.63 -13.23 5.84
N ILE A 44 6.72 -13.57 6.54
CA ILE A 44 6.72 -13.79 8.00
C ILE A 44 6.46 -12.47 8.75
N LEU A 45 7.11 -11.39 8.31
CA LEU A 45 6.93 -10.06 8.87
C LEU A 45 5.50 -9.55 8.67
N GLY A 46 4.97 -9.70 7.44
CA GLY A 46 3.61 -9.31 7.10
C GLY A 46 2.55 -10.04 7.93
N GLU A 47 2.72 -11.35 8.14
CA GLU A 47 1.86 -12.13 9.03
C GLU A 47 1.91 -11.61 10.47
N LYS A 48 3.12 -11.39 11.00
CA LYS A 48 3.30 -10.91 12.38
C LYS A 48 2.61 -9.56 12.60
N ILE A 49 2.84 -8.60 11.70
CA ILE A 49 2.20 -7.27 11.77
C ILE A 49 0.68 -7.42 11.65
N PHE A 50 0.19 -8.23 10.72
CA PHE A 50 -1.24 -8.45 10.54
C PHE A 50 -1.92 -8.97 11.81
N GLN A 51 -1.37 -10.02 12.43
CA GLN A 51 -1.90 -10.58 13.68
C GLN A 51 -1.84 -9.59 14.84
N GLU A 52 -0.75 -8.84 14.95
CA GLU A 52 -0.59 -7.80 15.95
C GLU A 52 -1.67 -6.71 15.80
N ARG A 53 -1.96 -6.30 14.56
CA ARG A 53 -2.97 -5.28 14.29
C ARG A 53 -4.40 -5.77 14.50
N ILE A 54 -4.71 -7.03 14.20
CA ILE A 54 -5.99 -7.65 14.58
C ILE A 54 -6.19 -7.59 16.10
N ARG A 55 -5.17 -7.97 16.89
CA ARG A 55 -5.24 -7.90 18.36
C ARG A 55 -5.35 -6.47 18.89
N ALA A 56 -4.59 -5.53 18.30
CA ALA A 56 -4.69 -4.11 18.64
C ALA A 56 -6.10 -3.57 18.36
N SER A 57 -6.76 -4.05 17.31
CA SER A 57 -8.11 -3.63 16.92
C SER A 57 -9.16 -4.08 17.92
N ALA A 58 -9.04 -5.28 18.49
CA ALA A 58 -9.93 -5.72 19.57
C ALA A 58 -9.85 -4.81 20.80
N LYS A 59 -8.62 -4.44 21.22
CA LYS A 59 -8.40 -3.49 22.32
C LYS A 59 -8.88 -2.08 21.97
N TRP A 60 -8.65 -1.66 20.74
CA TRP A 60 -9.08 -0.37 20.24
C TRP A 60 -10.60 -0.23 20.26
N LEU A 61 -11.32 -1.25 19.77
CA LEU A 61 -12.78 -1.26 19.83
C LEU A 61 -13.25 -1.11 21.26
N ALA A 62 -12.81 -1.97 22.19
CA ALA A 62 -13.20 -1.91 23.61
C ALA A 62 -13.03 -0.53 24.26
N ASN A 63 -11.97 0.23 23.89
CA ASN A 63 -11.67 1.53 24.50
C ASN A 63 -12.24 2.74 23.73
N ALA A 64 -12.64 2.58 22.47
CA ALA A 64 -12.95 3.69 21.57
C ALA A 64 -14.46 3.88 21.29
N TYR A 65 -15.34 3.11 21.96
CA TYR A 65 -16.80 3.26 21.89
C TYR A 65 -17.32 4.66 22.27
N HIS A 66 -16.53 5.48 22.99
CA HIS A 66 -16.94 6.76 23.55
C HIS A 66 -16.90 7.94 22.56
N ASN A 67 -17.77 7.94 21.53
CA ASN A 67 -17.90 9.07 20.58
C ASN A 67 -16.61 9.44 19.83
N ARG A 68 -15.80 8.43 19.51
CA ARG A 68 -14.56 8.62 18.74
C ARG A 68 -14.76 8.33 17.26
N TYR A 69 -13.87 8.89 16.47
CA TYR A 69 -13.89 8.84 15.01
C TYR A 69 -12.64 8.17 14.49
N THR A 70 -12.74 7.59 13.29
CA THR A 70 -11.63 6.96 12.60
C THR A 70 -11.74 7.25 11.10
N VAL A 71 -10.75 6.81 10.34
CA VAL A 71 -10.77 6.89 8.88
C VAL A 71 -10.77 5.48 8.32
N GLN A 72 -11.84 5.07 7.65
CA GLN A 72 -11.85 3.84 6.87
C GLN A 72 -11.03 4.07 5.60
N MET A 73 -10.00 3.26 5.41
CA MET A 73 -9.10 3.35 4.27
C MET A 73 -9.50 2.40 3.16
N MET A 74 -9.75 1.14 3.51
CA MET A 74 -9.94 0.07 2.55
C MET A 74 -10.98 -0.92 3.05
N MET A 75 -11.72 -1.49 2.10
CA MET A 75 -12.58 -2.65 2.29
C MET A 75 -12.24 -3.64 1.19
N LEU A 76 -11.91 -4.87 1.58
CA LEU A 76 -11.51 -5.92 0.65
C LEU A 76 -12.35 -7.16 0.92
N ALA A 77 -13.27 -7.47 0.02
CA ALA A 77 -14.07 -8.70 0.04
C ALA A 77 -13.50 -9.68 -0.99
N SER A 78 -12.58 -10.54 -0.58
CA SER A 78 -11.89 -11.48 -1.46
C SER A 78 -11.14 -12.54 -0.66
N GLU A 79 -11.05 -13.76 -1.19
CA GLU A 79 -10.13 -14.79 -0.68
C GLU A 79 -8.67 -14.32 -0.65
N GLN A 80 -8.32 -13.35 -1.50
CA GLN A 80 -6.98 -12.75 -1.55
C GLN A 80 -6.82 -11.52 -0.66
N ALA A 81 -7.85 -11.11 0.09
CA ALA A 81 -7.80 -9.91 0.93
C ALA A 81 -6.70 -10.01 1.99
N ALA A 82 -6.68 -11.10 2.77
CA ALA A 82 -5.67 -11.31 3.81
C ALA A 82 -4.22 -11.41 3.27
N PRO A 83 -3.91 -12.25 2.26
CA PRO A 83 -2.55 -12.32 1.73
C PRO A 83 -2.09 -11.02 1.07
N ASN A 84 -2.99 -10.24 0.44
CA ASN A 84 -2.66 -8.93 -0.11
C ASN A 84 -2.30 -7.93 0.99
N ILE A 85 -3.10 -7.87 2.06
CA ILE A 85 -2.83 -6.96 3.18
C ILE A 85 -1.54 -7.34 3.90
N LYS A 86 -1.25 -8.63 4.11
CA LYS A 86 0.01 -9.08 4.72
C LYS A 86 1.23 -8.61 3.91
N ARG A 87 1.18 -8.75 2.58
CA ARG A 87 2.25 -8.25 1.69
C ARG A 87 2.39 -6.73 1.76
N MET A 88 1.26 -6.02 1.77
CA MET A 88 1.23 -4.56 1.88
C MET A 88 1.85 -4.07 3.19
N LEU A 89 1.49 -4.68 4.33
CA LEU A 89 2.00 -4.30 5.66
C LEU A 89 3.50 -4.54 5.84
N ALA A 90 4.10 -5.40 5.02
CA ALA A 90 5.53 -5.67 5.04
C ALA A 90 6.35 -4.69 4.19
N GLN A 91 5.72 -3.77 3.46
CA GLN A 91 6.40 -2.74 2.67
C GLN A 91 6.88 -1.58 3.55
N ASP A 92 8.04 -1.01 3.22
CA ASP A 92 8.65 0.09 3.98
C ASP A 92 7.75 1.33 4.08
N GLU A 93 6.95 1.61 3.05
CA GLU A 93 6.00 2.74 3.01
C GLU A 93 4.93 2.64 4.12
N TYR A 94 4.63 1.43 4.60
CA TYR A 94 3.68 1.18 5.67
C TYR A 94 4.34 1.15 7.05
N ALA A 95 5.67 1.11 7.14
CA ALA A 95 6.38 0.97 8.41
C ALA A 95 6.10 2.13 9.38
N ALA A 96 5.96 3.35 8.86
CA ALA A 96 5.69 4.56 9.65
C ALA A 96 4.23 4.66 10.14
N ILE A 97 3.30 3.99 9.47
CA ILE A 97 1.86 4.12 9.75
C ILE A 97 1.25 2.86 10.37
N LYS A 98 1.95 1.72 10.33
CA LYS A 98 1.42 0.42 10.77
C LYS A 98 0.81 0.48 12.16
N ASP A 99 1.40 1.24 13.07
CA ASP A 99 0.94 1.29 14.46
C ASP A 99 -0.40 2.01 14.65
N TYR A 100 -0.79 2.83 13.66
CA TYR A 100 -2.07 3.51 13.60
C TYR A 100 -3.13 2.73 12.84
N LEU A 101 -2.80 1.57 12.27
CA LEU A 101 -3.73 0.74 11.53
C LEU A 101 -4.51 -0.20 12.45
N TYR A 102 -5.81 -0.23 12.21
CA TYR A 102 -6.73 -1.21 12.80
C TYR A 102 -7.35 -2.04 11.68
N ILE A 103 -7.43 -3.35 11.90
CA ILE A 103 -7.94 -4.33 10.95
C ILE A 103 -9.10 -5.05 11.62
N LEU A 104 -10.26 -5.02 10.98
CA LEU A 104 -11.43 -5.78 11.37
C LEU A 104 -11.81 -6.76 10.27
N THR A 105 -12.27 -7.93 10.67
CA THR A 105 -12.69 -9.02 9.78
C THR A 105 -14.19 -9.24 9.94
N LYS A 106 -14.93 -9.29 8.84
CA LYS A 106 -16.33 -9.74 8.82
C LYS A 106 -16.42 -11.14 8.19
N LYS A 107 -17.23 -12.02 8.80
CA LYS A 107 -17.44 -13.42 8.37
C LYS A 107 -18.43 -13.50 7.19
N THR A 108 -18.08 -12.89 6.08
CA THR A 108 -18.79 -13.03 4.80
C THR A 108 -18.16 -14.12 3.92
N SER A 109 -18.85 -14.51 2.85
CA SER A 109 -18.28 -15.33 1.78
C SER A 109 -18.28 -14.52 0.47
N PRO A 110 -17.12 -14.04 -0.01
CA PRO A 110 -15.77 -14.19 0.56
C PRO A 110 -15.55 -13.33 1.83
N PRO A 111 -14.55 -13.63 2.67
CA PRO A 111 -14.25 -12.84 3.86
C PRO A 111 -13.97 -11.37 3.53
N THR A 112 -14.52 -10.46 4.34
CA THR A 112 -14.31 -9.02 4.16
C THR A 112 -13.36 -8.48 5.22
N LEU A 113 -12.30 -7.82 4.78
CA LEU A 113 -11.39 -7.05 5.63
C LEU A 113 -11.69 -5.57 5.55
N PHE A 114 -11.75 -4.92 6.70
CA PHE A 114 -11.83 -3.47 6.84
C PHE A 114 -10.55 -2.96 7.48
N ILE A 115 -9.96 -1.93 6.88
CA ILE A 115 -8.74 -1.28 7.38
C ILE A 115 -9.09 0.15 7.76
N PHE A 116 -8.80 0.50 9.01
CA PHE A 116 -9.03 1.82 9.59
C PHE A 116 -7.72 2.45 10.05
N TYR A 117 -7.71 3.77 10.16
CA TYR A 117 -6.54 4.54 10.54
C TYR A 117 -6.86 5.52 11.66
N GLY A 118 -6.11 5.37 12.75
CA GLY A 118 -6.10 6.30 13.87
C GLY A 118 -7.41 6.35 14.65
N THR A 119 -7.38 7.14 15.73
CA THR A 119 -8.51 7.41 16.60
C THR A 119 -8.53 8.89 16.90
N TYR A 120 -9.67 9.54 16.64
CA TYR A 120 -9.81 10.98 16.72
C TYR A 120 -10.96 11.37 17.65
N GLY A 121 -10.80 12.52 18.31
CA GLY A 121 -11.81 13.05 19.22
C GLY A 121 -12.99 13.72 18.51
N SER A 122 -12.82 14.11 17.24
CA SER A 122 -13.88 14.75 16.45
C SER A 122 -13.87 14.31 14.98
N MET A 123 -14.98 14.56 14.30
CA MET A 123 -15.11 14.27 12.87
C MET A 123 -14.16 15.12 12.02
N GLU A 124 -13.93 16.37 12.41
CA GLU A 124 -13.02 17.31 11.77
C GLU A 124 -11.58 16.81 11.84
N GLN A 125 -11.15 16.33 13.02
CA GLN A 125 -9.81 15.73 13.18
C GLN A 125 -9.62 14.52 12.27
N ALA A 126 -10.62 13.63 12.18
CA ALA A 126 -10.56 12.49 11.27
C ALA A 126 -10.51 12.90 9.79
N ARG A 127 -11.25 13.95 9.40
CA ARG A 127 -11.17 14.53 8.04
C ARG A 127 -9.82 15.17 7.75
N GLN A 128 -9.23 15.86 8.72
CA GLN A 128 -7.89 16.43 8.61
C GLN A 128 -6.83 15.34 8.48
N ALA A 129 -6.95 14.25 9.25
CA ALA A 129 -6.09 13.09 9.13
C ALA A 129 -6.17 12.48 7.71
N ARG A 130 -7.38 12.28 7.19
CA ARG A 130 -7.60 11.84 5.79
C ARG A 130 -6.90 12.77 4.79
N ASN A 131 -6.98 14.09 4.98
CA ASN A 131 -6.40 15.06 4.05
C ASN A 131 -4.86 15.10 4.12
N SER A 132 -4.28 14.81 5.29
CA SER A 132 -2.83 14.77 5.54
C SER A 132 -2.18 13.40 5.28
N MET A 133 -2.97 12.37 4.99
CA MET A 133 -2.45 11.06 4.60
C MET A 133 -1.58 11.14 3.34
N PRO A 134 -0.54 10.30 3.26
CA PRO A 134 0.21 10.09 2.02
C PRO A 134 -0.69 9.79 0.82
N LEU A 135 -0.28 10.27 -0.36
CA LEU A 135 -1.08 10.16 -1.59
C LEU A 135 -1.47 8.71 -1.92
N PHE A 136 -0.58 7.73 -1.66
CA PHE A 136 -0.87 6.32 -1.94
C PHE A 136 -2.06 5.78 -1.14
N LEU A 137 -2.28 6.26 0.09
CA LEU A 137 -3.45 5.90 0.90
C LEU A 137 -4.71 6.63 0.45
N ARG A 138 -4.56 7.89 0.02
CA ARG A 138 -5.69 8.73 -0.46
C ARG A 138 -6.31 8.20 -1.75
N LYS A 139 -5.56 7.44 -2.57
CA LYS A 139 -6.08 6.77 -3.79
C LYS A 139 -7.21 5.78 -3.50
N HIS A 140 -7.30 5.25 -2.29
CA HIS A 140 -8.38 4.35 -1.89
C HIS A 140 -9.65 5.08 -1.42
N HIS A 141 -9.73 6.39 -1.64
CA HIS A 141 -10.84 7.25 -1.21
C HIS A 141 -11.21 7.05 0.27
N PRO A 142 -10.23 7.17 1.20
CA PRO A 142 -10.49 7.01 2.61
C PRO A 142 -11.57 7.98 3.06
N TYR A 143 -12.48 7.54 3.92
CA TYR A 143 -13.52 8.40 4.46
C TYR A 143 -13.58 8.30 5.97
N ALA A 144 -13.89 9.43 6.58
CA ALA A 144 -13.95 9.54 8.02
C ALA A 144 -15.36 9.12 8.49
N LEU A 145 -15.43 8.36 9.57
CA LEU A 145 -16.67 7.86 10.16
C LEU A 145 -16.53 7.70 11.68
N SER A 146 -17.65 7.54 12.39
CA SER A 146 -17.61 7.18 13.80
C SER A 146 -17.14 5.74 13.98
N ILE A 147 -16.48 5.44 15.10
CA ILE A 147 -16.07 4.06 15.41
C ILE A 147 -17.31 3.17 15.58
N ASN A 148 -18.42 3.72 16.07
CA ASN A 148 -19.68 3.00 16.13
C ASN A 148 -20.18 2.55 14.75
N ASP A 149 -20.07 3.40 13.73
CA ASP A 149 -20.45 3.05 12.36
C ASP A 149 -19.46 2.05 11.73
N ALA A 150 -18.17 2.15 12.06
CA ALA A 150 -17.16 1.19 11.64
C ALA A 150 -17.48 -0.22 12.16
N MET A 151 -17.89 -0.35 13.42
CA MET A 151 -18.30 -1.65 13.97
C MET A 151 -19.58 -2.18 13.35
N LYS A 152 -20.59 -1.34 13.15
CA LYS A 152 -21.85 -1.76 12.51
C LYS A 152 -21.59 -2.38 11.13
N LYS A 153 -20.58 -1.90 10.39
CA LYS A 153 -20.16 -2.46 9.11
C LYS A 153 -19.49 -3.83 9.23
N THR A 154 -18.88 -4.12 10.37
CA THR A 154 -18.13 -5.37 10.62
C THR A 154 -18.92 -6.40 11.43
N GLN A 155 -20.03 -5.99 12.04
CA GLN A 155 -21.00 -6.88 12.67
C GLN A 155 -21.86 -7.55 11.59
N ASP A 156 -22.29 -8.78 11.87
CA ASP A 156 -23.23 -9.54 11.02
C ASP A 156 -24.66 -9.03 11.20
#